data_AF-A0A173YSI2-F1
#
_entry.id   AF-A0A173YSI2-F1
#
_cell.length_a   1.000
_cell.length_b   1.000
_cell.length_c   1.000
_cell.angle_alpha   90.00
_cell.angle_beta   90.00
_cell.angle_gamma   90.00
#
_symmetry.space_group_name_H-M   'P 1'
#
loop_
_entity.id
_entity.type
_entity.pdbx_description
1 polymer ?
#
loop_
_entity_poly.entity_id
_entity_poly.type
_entity_poly.pdbx_seq_one_letter_code
_entity_poly.pdbx_strand_id
1 'polypeptide(L)'
;METIELSGRTGQEVYEELKHRLEGMGYLPDEYFLLDADWEDRRVIPRNADLFCTTDYGDSEGIYLDVYLKWYGEDGKPVIKSFATGKTLGESGSDMDRMFLISSAITKAFHGEQGAYARYRQMEDGTKAEGVVLHLSPKEQRVLMDALLEQRMRQEAQMTNTEQLLRRMTGSITAYMDEVGARPLRMSTADRAVLAVRDGELYAFSSLAVQITKPEERGSLLAAAAGRPGPVGKRMARLMLGTKSPYPEDVWLDACKRAVDTGDLQRVQMMLDQTMDKVANPSPALPGEVLRYAFGQNRAMARELIRWATPEQVAAAPSRLLCSAAYARDLPMLTELLQKGLQPGDQAAPLLRPLFAAYDEQRVAHLLRDSLRVQPEDYEAMNVCLREQAQAAAEALLEQGMKLDGYLAWAAKQNVLLDTQAQEILDRLAEQQAQVNSAPEQNGPVLGGMSL
;
A
#
# COMPACT_ATOMS: atom_id res chain seq x y z
N MET A 1 -26.65 -4.66 -2.83
CA MET A 1 -25.18 -4.70 -2.96
C MET A 1 -24.80 -4.01 -4.27
N GLU A 2 -24.00 -2.94 -4.24
CA GLU A 2 -23.58 -2.22 -5.46
C GLU A 2 -22.65 -3.10 -6.33
N THR A 3 -22.72 -2.97 -7.66
CA THR A 3 -21.86 -3.67 -8.63
C THR A 3 -20.48 -3.01 -8.72
N ILE A 4 -19.42 -3.81 -8.91
CA ILE A 4 -18.07 -3.31 -9.15
C ILE A 4 -17.99 -2.79 -10.59
N GLU A 5 -17.65 -1.51 -10.76
CA GLU A 5 -17.42 -0.92 -12.07
C GLU A 5 -16.01 -1.28 -12.59
N LEU A 6 -15.92 -1.78 -13.82
CA LEU A 6 -14.67 -2.11 -14.51
C LEU A 6 -14.08 -0.92 -15.27
N SER A 7 -14.95 -0.13 -15.91
CA SER A 7 -14.59 0.81 -16.95
C SER A 7 -13.75 1.97 -16.44
N GLY A 8 -12.58 2.21 -17.05
CA GLY A 8 -11.74 3.38 -16.75
C GLY A 8 -11.00 3.34 -15.42
N ARG A 9 -11.00 2.17 -14.75
CA ARG A 9 -10.24 1.90 -13.53
C ARG A 9 -9.04 1.03 -13.83
N THR A 10 -8.02 1.11 -12.99
CA THR A 10 -6.85 0.23 -13.11
C THR A 10 -7.20 -1.20 -12.70
N GLY A 11 -6.50 -2.18 -13.29
CA GLY A 11 -6.67 -3.58 -12.90
C GLY A 11 -6.45 -3.82 -11.41
N GLN A 12 -5.43 -3.19 -10.82
CA GLN A 12 -5.17 -3.21 -9.38
C GLN A 12 -6.37 -2.72 -8.55
N GLU A 13 -6.96 -1.57 -8.89
CA GLU A 13 -8.09 -1.01 -8.13
C GLU A 13 -9.33 -1.91 -8.18
N VAL A 14 -9.58 -2.56 -9.31
CA VAL A 14 -10.69 -3.51 -9.47
C VAL A 14 -10.40 -4.79 -8.70
N TYR A 15 -9.16 -5.27 -8.74
CA TYR A 15 -8.73 -6.47 -8.05
C TYR A 15 -8.82 -6.33 -6.53
N GLU A 16 -8.32 -5.22 -5.95
CA GLU A 16 -8.40 -5.01 -4.50
C GLU A 16 -9.85 -4.86 -4.01
N GLU A 17 -10.73 -4.26 -4.82
CA GLU A 17 -12.16 -4.21 -4.50
C GLU A 17 -12.83 -5.57 -4.56
N LEU A 18 -12.51 -6.38 -5.57
CA LEU A 18 -13.01 -7.75 -5.68
C LEU A 18 -12.52 -8.59 -4.51
N LYS A 19 -11.22 -8.57 -4.23
CA LYS A 19 -10.59 -9.29 -3.12
C LYS A 19 -11.22 -8.90 -1.78
N HIS A 20 -11.37 -7.61 -1.51
CA HIS A 20 -12.00 -7.12 -0.28
C HIS A 20 -13.45 -7.58 -0.13
N ARG A 21 -14.22 -7.58 -1.23
CA ARG A 21 -15.61 -8.06 -1.22
C ARG A 21 -15.67 -9.56 -0.97
N LEU A 22 -14.82 -10.34 -1.62
CA LEU A 22 -14.71 -11.78 -1.40
C LEU A 22 -14.30 -12.08 0.04
N GLU A 23 -13.29 -11.40 0.57
CA GLU A 23 -12.85 -11.52 1.97
C GLU A 23 -13.98 -11.15 2.96
N GLY A 24 -14.72 -10.07 2.70
CA GLY A 24 -15.87 -9.67 3.51
C GLY A 24 -17.01 -10.70 3.50
N MET A 25 -17.17 -11.46 2.41
CA MET A 25 -18.10 -12.60 2.33
C MET A 25 -17.47 -13.91 2.81
N GLY A 26 -16.18 -13.95 3.12
CA GLY A 26 -15.41 -15.18 3.35
C GLY A 26 -15.26 -16.07 2.11
N TYR A 27 -15.47 -15.54 0.91
CA TYR A 27 -15.34 -16.23 -0.38
C TYR A 27 -13.98 -15.99 -1.04
N LEU A 28 -12.94 -15.73 -0.25
CA LEU A 28 -11.57 -15.75 -0.77
C LEU A 28 -11.10 -17.22 -0.88
N PRO A 29 -10.44 -17.61 -1.99
CA PRO A 29 -9.71 -18.87 -2.07
C PRO A 29 -8.71 -19.00 -0.92
N ASP A 30 -8.56 -20.19 -0.37
CA ASP A 30 -7.83 -20.42 0.88
C ASP A 30 -6.34 -20.74 0.70
N GLU A 31 -5.87 -21.05 -0.52
CA GLU A 31 -4.44 -21.13 -0.81
C GLU A 31 -3.90 -19.77 -1.23
N TYR A 32 -4.41 -19.21 -2.34
CA TYR A 32 -4.08 -17.86 -2.78
C TYR A 32 -5.14 -17.29 -3.73
N PHE A 33 -5.16 -15.97 -3.83
CA PHE A 33 -5.84 -15.21 -4.88
C PHE A 33 -4.87 -14.12 -5.32
N LEU A 34 -4.50 -14.10 -6.60
CA LEU A 34 -3.42 -13.27 -7.14
C LEU A 34 -3.90 -12.50 -8.37
N LEU A 35 -3.47 -11.24 -8.49
CA LEU A 35 -3.64 -10.44 -9.71
C LEU A 35 -2.65 -10.92 -10.76
N ASP A 36 -3.09 -10.97 -12.02
CA ASP A 36 -2.20 -11.29 -13.14
C ASP A 36 -1.22 -10.14 -13.42
N ALA A 37 0.05 -10.48 -13.66
CA ALA A 37 1.15 -9.54 -13.84
C ALA A 37 0.90 -8.50 -14.95
N ASP A 38 0.07 -8.80 -15.95
CA ASP A 38 -0.33 -7.87 -16.99
C ASP A 38 -1.10 -6.63 -16.48
N TRP A 39 -1.52 -6.63 -15.21
CA TRP A 39 -2.39 -5.61 -14.59
C TRP A 39 -1.78 -4.85 -13.40
N GLU A 40 -0.59 -5.23 -12.92
CA GLU A 40 0.08 -4.62 -11.75
C GLU A 40 0.52 -3.15 -12.01
N ASP A 41 0.93 -2.83 -13.25
CA ASP A 41 1.47 -1.52 -13.65
C ASP A 41 0.39 -0.47 -14.02
N ARG A 42 -0.72 -0.42 -13.27
CA ARG A 42 -1.81 0.56 -13.47
C ARG A 42 -2.45 0.52 -14.84
N ARG A 43 -2.41 -0.64 -15.47
CA ARG A 43 -3.08 -0.86 -16.74
C ARG A 43 -4.58 -0.63 -16.56
N VAL A 44 -5.11 0.33 -17.30
CA VAL A 44 -6.53 0.67 -17.24
C VAL A 44 -7.32 -0.40 -17.98
N ILE A 45 -8.37 -0.90 -17.33
CA ILE A 45 -9.29 -1.85 -17.93
C ILE A 45 -10.10 -1.13 -19.03
N PRO A 46 -10.17 -1.69 -20.26
CA PRO A 46 -10.94 -1.11 -21.35
C PRO A 46 -12.40 -0.85 -20.96
N ARG A 47 -12.98 0.26 -21.46
CA ARG A 47 -14.33 0.69 -21.03
C ARG A 47 -15.44 -0.33 -21.33
N ASN A 48 -15.27 -1.13 -22.38
CA ASN A 48 -16.18 -2.19 -22.82
C ASN A 48 -15.72 -3.59 -22.36
N ALA A 49 -14.82 -3.67 -21.38
CA ALA A 49 -14.43 -4.95 -20.82
C ALA A 49 -15.56 -5.53 -19.97
N ASP A 50 -15.77 -6.82 -20.17
CA ASP A 50 -16.63 -7.69 -19.39
C ASP A 50 -15.76 -8.73 -18.67
N LEU A 51 -16.33 -9.41 -17.68
CA LEU A 51 -15.62 -10.38 -16.85
C LEU A 51 -16.34 -11.72 -16.84
N PHE A 52 -15.57 -12.80 -16.95
CA PHE A 52 -16.07 -14.15 -16.73
C PHE A 52 -15.05 -15.00 -15.96
N CYS A 53 -15.53 -16.09 -15.36
CA CYS A 53 -14.71 -16.99 -14.54
C CYS A 53 -14.72 -18.39 -15.14
N THR A 54 -13.63 -19.13 -14.98
CA THR A 54 -13.57 -20.58 -15.19
C THR A 54 -13.08 -21.24 -13.92
N THR A 55 -13.69 -22.36 -13.56
CA THR A 55 -13.31 -23.16 -12.40
C THR A 55 -13.06 -24.58 -12.88
N ASP A 56 -11.86 -25.09 -12.64
CA ASP A 56 -11.47 -26.43 -13.11
C ASP A 56 -10.43 -27.08 -12.21
N TYR A 57 -10.26 -28.39 -12.36
CA TYR A 57 -9.13 -29.13 -11.80
C TYR A 57 -7.87 -28.81 -12.61
N GLY A 58 -6.79 -28.43 -11.95
CA GLY A 58 -5.52 -28.17 -12.62
C GLY A 58 -4.71 -29.44 -12.87
N ASP A 59 -3.82 -29.39 -13.85
CA ASP A 59 -2.87 -30.48 -14.16
C ASP A 59 -1.85 -30.73 -13.03
N SER A 60 -1.67 -29.75 -12.14
CA SER A 60 -0.85 -29.83 -10.91
C SER A 60 -1.74 -29.61 -9.69
N GLU A 61 -2.00 -30.67 -8.93
CA GLU A 61 -2.57 -30.69 -7.56
C GLU A 61 -3.33 -29.41 -7.13
N GLY A 62 -4.64 -29.38 -7.39
CA GLY A 62 -5.54 -28.34 -6.90
C GLY A 62 -6.72 -28.00 -7.80
N ILE A 63 -7.71 -27.30 -7.23
CA ILE A 63 -8.82 -26.70 -7.96
C ILE A 63 -8.53 -25.21 -8.14
N TYR A 64 -8.63 -24.75 -9.38
CA TYR A 64 -8.29 -23.40 -9.80
C TYR A 64 -9.53 -22.59 -10.17
N LEU A 65 -9.44 -21.28 -9.95
CA LEU A 65 -10.41 -20.28 -10.38
C LEU A 65 -9.67 -19.22 -11.17
N ASP A 66 -9.86 -19.21 -12.48
CA ASP A 66 -9.33 -18.18 -13.35
C ASP A 66 -10.41 -17.14 -13.67
N VAL A 67 -10.05 -15.88 -13.48
CA VAL A 67 -10.88 -14.73 -13.79
C VAL A 67 -10.30 -14.07 -15.03
N TYR A 68 -11.13 -13.89 -16.06
CA TYR A 68 -10.73 -13.31 -17.33
C TYR A 68 -11.49 -12.01 -17.60
N LEU A 69 -10.78 -11.06 -18.21
CA LEU A 69 -11.37 -9.90 -18.85
C LEU A 69 -11.52 -10.14 -20.35
N LYS A 70 -12.70 -9.83 -20.88
CA LYS A 70 -13.04 -9.93 -22.29
C LYS A 70 -13.52 -8.59 -22.82
N TRP A 71 -12.92 -8.09 -23.88
CA TRP A 71 -13.39 -6.90 -24.59
C TRP A 71 -13.23 -7.07 -26.09
N TYR A 72 -13.78 -6.13 -26.86
CA TYR A 72 -13.58 -6.09 -28.32
C TYR A 72 -12.60 -4.98 -28.67
N GLY A 73 -11.58 -5.31 -29.46
CA GLY A 73 -10.61 -4.35 -30.00
C GLY A 73 -11.22 -3.44 -31.06
N GLU A 74 -10.47 -2.43 -31.51
CA GLU A 74 -10.90 -1.51 -32.58
C GLU A 74 -11.17 -2.24 -33.92
N ASP A 75 -10.54 -3.40 -34.11
CA ASP A 75 -10.74 -4.31 -35.24
C ASP A 75 -11.97 -5.24 -35.08
N GLY A 76 -12.73 -5.09 -33.99
CA GLY A 76 -13.91 -5.90 -33.69
C GLY A 76 -13.62 -7.33 -33.23
N LYS A 77 -12.34 -7.70 -33.01
CA LYS A 77 -11.99 -9.04 -32.52
C LYS A 77 -12.07 -9.12 -31.00
N PRO A 78 -12.57 -10.25 -30.45
CA PRO A 78 -12.57 -10.45 -29.01
C PRO A 78 -11.15 -10.67 -28.51
N VAL A 79 -10.75 -9.89 -27.52
CA VAL A 79 -9.53 -10.05 -26.74
C VAL A 79 -9.91 -10.63 -25.39
N ILE A 80 -9.28 -11.74 -25.01
CA ILE A 80 -9.45 -12.37 -23.69
C ILE A 80 -8.09 -12.33 -23.00
N LYS A 81 -8.06 -11.82 -21.78
CA LYS A 81 -6.86 -11.80 -20.94
C LYS A 81 -7.16 -12.30 -19.55
N SER A 82 -6.22 -13.05 -19.00
CA SER A 82 -6.20 -13.38 -17.57
C SER A 82 -6.18 -12.09 -16.75
N PHE A 83 -6.89 -12.10 -15.62
CA PHE A 83 -7.02 -10.97 -14.71
C PHE A 83 -6.62 -11.34 -13.29
N ALA A 84 -7.12 -12.48 -12.78
CA ALA A 84 -6.75 -12.98 -11.47
C ALA A 84 -6.87 -14.50 -11.43
N THR A 85 -6.01 -15.14 -10.64
CA THR A 85 -6.05 -16.60 -10.41
C THR A 85 -6.18 -16.89 -8.93
N GLY A 86 -7.16 -17.72 -8.60
CA GLY A 86 -7.39 -18.27 -7.28
C GLY A 86 -7.11 -19.76 -7.23
N LYS A 87 -6.61 -20.24 -6.10
CA LYS A 87 -6.43 -21.67 -5.83
C LYS A 87 -6.90 -22.02 -4.43
N THR A 88 -7.44 -23.22 -4.28
CA THR A 88 -7.77 -23.80 -2.98
C THR A 88 -6.82 -24.91 -2.58
N LEU A 89 -6.62 -25.06 -1.27
CA LEU A 89 -5.79 -26.10 -0.67
C LEU A 89 -6.39 -27.52 -0.83
N GLY A 90 -7.69 -27.62 -1.07
CA GLY A 90 -8.42 -28.89 -1.16
C GLY A 90 -8.68 -29.33 -2.60
N GLU A 91 -8.84 -30.64 -2.80
CA GLU A 91 -9.09 -31.25 -4.12
C GLU A 91 -10.43 -32.01 -4.16
N SER A 92 -11.24 -31.89 -3.11
CA SER A 92 -12.49 -32.65 -3.01
C SER A 92 -13.60 -32.05 -3.87
N GLY A 93 -14.63 -32.85 -4.17
CA GLY A 93 -15.84 -32.34 -4.83
C GLY A 93 -16.49 -31.18 -4.06
N SER A 94 -16.42 -31.16 -2.72
CA SER A 94 -16.89 -30.03 -1.92
C SER A 94 -16.04 -28.76 -2.08
N ASP A 95 -14.73 -28.91 -2.31
CA ASP A 95 -13.85 -27.77 -2.60
C ASP A 95 -14.15 -27.21 -4.00
N MET A 96 -14.53 -28.08 -4.94
CA MET A 96 -14.99 -27.70 -6.28
C MET A 96 -16.29 -26.90 -6.21
N ASP A 97 -17.28 -27.39 -5.46
CA ASP A 97 -18.55 -26.68 -5.23
C ASP A 97 -18.33 -25.31 -4.59
N ARG A 98 -17.43 -25.24 -3.60
CA ARG A 98 -17.03 -23.97 -2.98
C ARG A 98 -16.39 -23.03 -3.99
N MET A 99 -15.51 -23.52 -4.86
CA MET A 99 -14.87 -22.69 -5.88
C MET A 99 -15.87 -22.17 -6.92
N PHE A 100 -16.88 -22.96 -7.29
CA PHE A 100 -18.00 -22.49 -8.12
C PHE A 100 -18.87 -21.44 -7.41
N LEU A 101 -19.04 -21.52 -6.08
CA LEU A 101 -19.70 -20.47 -5.32
C LEU A 101 -18.89 -19.16 -5.34
N ILE A 102 -17.56 -19.25 -5.26
CA ILE A 102 -16.66 -18.10 -5.40
C ILE A 102 -16.81 -17.50 -6.81
N SER A 103 -16.73 -18.32 -7.87
CA SER A 103 -16.99 -17.91 -9.26
C SER A 103 -18.31 -17.16 -9.41
N SER A 104 -19.41 -17.72 -8.87
CA SER A 104 -20.74 -17.10 -8.87
C SER A 104 -20.76 -15.76 -8.13
N ALA A 105 -20.10 -15.67 -6.97
CA ALA A 105 -19.99 -14.43 -6.21
C ALA A 105 -19.21 -13.36 -6.98
N ILE A 106 -18.14 -13.74 -7.69
CA ILE A 106 -17.39 -12.84 -8.58
C ILE A 106 -18.30 -12.36 -9.71
N THR A 107 -18.97 -13.25 -10.45
CA THR A 107 -19.89 -12.86 -11.54
C THR A 107 -20.96 -11.89 -11.05
N LYS A 108 -21.60 -12.17 -9.91
CA LYS A 108 -22.60 -11.28 -9.30
C LYS A 108 -22.00 -9.96 -8.83
N ALA A 109 -20.73 -9.92 -8.44
CA ALA A 109 -20.08 -8.67 -8.05
C ALA A 109 -20.02 -7.67 -9.21
N PHE A 110 -19.90 -8.14 -10.46
CA PHE A 110 -19.82 -7.29 -11.65
C PHE A 110 -21.17 -7.12 -12.37
N HIS A 111 -22.02 -8.15 -12.41
CA HIS A 111 -23.29 -8.14 -13.16
C HIS A 111 -24.54 -7.90 -12.30
N GLY A 112 -24.41 -7.88 -10.98
CA GLY A 112 -25.53 -7.82 -10.05
C GLY A 112 -26.30 -9.15 -9.98
N GLU A 113 -27.39 -9.18 -9.21
CA GLU A 113 -28.20 -10.40 -9.02
C GLU A 113 -29.09 -10.75 -10.22
N GLN A 114 -29.23 -9.83 -11.18
CA GLN A 114 -30.09 -9.97 -12.35
C GLN A 114 -29.31 -9.72 -13.64
N GLY A 115 -28.23 -10.48 -13.86
CA GLY A 115 -27.52 -10.48 -15.14
C GLY A 115 -28.50 -10.74 -16.29
N ALA A 116 -28.66 -9.75 -17.17
CA ALA A 116 -29.65 -9.73 -18.24
C ALA A 116 -29.32 -10.78 -19.32
N TYR A 117 -29.77 -12.02 -19.14
CA TYR A 117 -29.98 -12.94 -20.26
C TYR A 117 -31.34 -12.63 -20.91
N ALA A 118 -31.30 -11.71 -21.88
CA ALA A 118 -32.39 -11.50 -22.82
C ALA A 118 -32.51 -12.71 -23.77
N ARG A 119 -33.32 -13.70 -23.39
CA ARG A 119 -34.24 -14.46 -24.27
C ARG A 119 -34.97 -15.55 -23.47
N TYR A 120 -36.30 -15.52 -23.55
CA TYR A 120 -37.32 -16.39 -22.94
C TYR A 120 -37.63 -16.18 -21.45
N ARG A 121 -38.53 -15.22 -21.18
CA ARG A 121 -39.58 -15.39 -20.17
C ARG A 121 -40.90 -14.89 -20.75
N GLN A 122 -41.52 -15.72 -21.58
CA GLN A 122 -42.97 -15.71 -21.72
C GLN A 122 -43.49 -16.80 -20.77
N MET A 123 -44.35 -16.37 -19.85
CA MET A 123 -45.25 -17.16 -19.00
C MET A 123 -44.62 -18.34 -18.23
N GLU A 124 -44.55 -18.20 -16.91
CA GLU A 124 -45.53 -18.88 -16.06
C GLU A 124 -45.52 -18.31 -14.63
N ASP A 125 -46.74 -18.10 -14.16
CA ASP A 125 -47.16 -17.71 -12.82
C ASP A 125 -47.04 -18.94 -11.90
N GLY A 126 -46.59 -18.79 -10.66
CA GLY A 126 -46.65 -19.90 -9.70
C GLY A 126 -45.63 -19.90 -8.56
N THR A 127 -46.14 -19.58 -7.37
CA THR A 127 -45.72 -20.02 -6.02
C THR A 127 -44.56 -19.30 -5.30
N LYS A 128 -44.99 -18.49 -4.32
CA LYS A 128 -44.26 -18.16 -3.08
C LYS A 128 -44.25 -19.37 -2.12
N ALA A 129 -43.18 -19.54 -1.36
CA ALA A 129 -43.15 -20.20 -0.05
C ALA A 129 -42.03 -19.52 0.75
N GLU A 130 -42.29 -18.68 1.77
CA GLU A 130 -42.68 -18.94 3.16
C GLU A 130 -41.65 -19.72 4.01
N GLY A 131 -41.42 -19.18 5.22
CA GLY A 131 -40.27 -19.41 6.07
C GLY A 131 -40.29 -20.68 6.92
N VAL A 132 -39.14 -21.02 7.48
CA VAL A 132 -38.96 -22.16 8.39
C VAL A 132 -38.85 -21.66 9.83
N VAL A 133 -39.77 -22.12 10.68
CA VAL A 133 -39.69 -22.00 12.14
C VAL A 133 -39.25 -23.35 12.71
N LEU A 134 -38.17 -23.36 13.49
CA LEU A 134 -37.71 -24.51 14.27
C LEU A 134 -38.09 -24.31 15.75
N HIS A 135 -38.76 -25.30 16.35
CA HIS A 135 -39.06 -25.33 17.80
C HIS A 135 -38.04 -26.21 18.54
N LEU A 136 -37.41 -25.65 19.60
CA LEU A 136 -36.49 -26.35 20.52
C LEU A 136 -37.08 -26.41 21.93
N SER A 137 -36.75 -27.45 22.70
CA SER A 137 -37.28 -27.63 24.06
C SER A 137 -36.55 -26.77 25.13
N PRO A 138 -37.19 -26.47 26.28
CA PRO A 138 -36.61 -25.58 27.31
C PRO A 138 -35.35 -26.10 28.04
N LYS A 139 -35.03 -27.39 27.91
CA LYS A 139 -33.78 -27.99 28.42
C LYS A 139 -32.65 -27.84 27.40
N GLU A 140 -32.94 -28.01 26.12
CA GLU A 140 -31.98 -27.83 25.03
C GLU A 140 -31.58 -26.36 24.89
N GLN A 141 -32.50 -25.42 25.13
CA GLN A 141 -32.19 -23.99 25.15
C GLN A 141 -31.20 -23.58 26.25
N ARG A 142 -31.22 -24.25 27.42
CA ARG A 142 -30.29 -23.95 28.52
C ARG A 142 -28.89 -24.47 28.25
N VAL A 143 -28.79 -25.69 27.73
CA VAL A 143 -27.50 -26.30 27.36
C VAL A 143 -26.85 -25.51 26.21
N LEU A 144 -27.64 -25.01 25.27
CA LEU A 144 -27.15 -24.15 24.19
C LEU A 144 -26.69 -22.77 24.70
N MET A 145 -27.41 -22.17 25.66
CA MET A 145 -27.03 -20.90 26.29
C MET A 145 -25.72 -20.97 27.09
N ASP A 146 -25.53 -22.03 27.88
CA ASP A 146 -24.31 -22.20 28.69
C ASP A 146 -23.09 -22.49 27.80
N ALA A 147 -23.26 -23.30 26.75
CA ALA A 147 -22.22 -23.54 25.75
C ALA A 147 -21.85 -22.27 24.95
N LEU A 148 -22.84 -21.43 24.63
CA LEU A 148 -22.62 -20.15 23.95
C LEU A 148 -21.95 -19.10 24.85
N LEU A 149 -22.17 -19.14 26.17
CA LEU A 149 -21.50 -18.28 27.16
C LEU A 149 -20.02 -18.64 27.32
N GLU A 150 -19.67 -19.93 27.39
CA GLU A 150 -18.27 -20.38 27.41
C GLU A 150 -17.56 -20.12 26.07
N GLN A 151 -18.26 -20.25 24.94
CA GLN A 151 -17.73 -19.91 23.62
C GLN A 151 -17.47 -18.41 23.45
N ARG A 152 -18.21 -17.55 24.18
CA ARG A 152 -18.04 -16.08 24.19
C ARG A 152 -16.73 -15.61 24.82
N MET A 153 -16.14 -16.39 25.73
CA MET A 153 -14.83 -16.07 26.30
C MET A 153 -13.66 -16.46 25.38
N ARG A 154 -13.90 -17.29 24.36
CA ARG A 154 -12.92 -17.68 23.33
C ARG A 154 -12.96 -16.81 22.07
N GLN A 155 -13.70 -15.69 22.08
CA GLN A 155 -14.34 -15.12 20.89
C GLN A 155 -13.58 -14.02 20.13
N GLU A 156 -12.46 -13.47 20.61
CA GLU A 156 -11.82 -12.34 19.91
C GLU A 156 -11.28 -12.68 18.52
N ALA A 157 -10.84 -13.93 18.27
CA ALA A 157 -10.44 -14.39 16.94
C ALA A 157 -11.59 -15.04 16.12
N GLN A 158 -12.70 -15.42 16.76
CA GLN A 158 -13.84 -16.08 16.09
C GLN A 158 -14.92 -15.10 15.57
N MET A 159 -14.92 -13.85 16.04
CA MET A 159 -15.92 -12.85 15.62
C MET A 159 -15.94 -12.60 14.10
N THR A 160 -14.78 -12.58 13.44
CA THR A 160 -14.66 -12.37 11.98
C THR A 160 -15.37 -13.48 11.18
N ASN A 161 -15.23 -14.74 11.61
CA ASN A 161 -15.82 -15.89 10.93
C ASN A 161 -17.35 -15.92 11.08
N THR A 162 -17.87 -15.52 12.25
CA THR A 162 -19.31 -15.43 12.48
C THR A 162 -19.96 -14.27 11.71
N GLU A 163 -19.28 -13.13 11.59
CA GLU A 163 -19.75 -12.01 10.76
C GLU A 163 -19.78 -12.38 9.27
N GLN A 164 -18.73 -13.04 8.77
CA GLN A 164 -18.70 -13.53 7.39
C GLN A 164 -19.84 -14.50 7.11
N LEU A 165 -20.11 -15.45 8.02
CA LEU A 165 -21.23 -16.39 7.88
C LEU A 165 -22.58 -15.66 7.82
N LEU A 166 -22.80 -14.68 8.70
CA LEU A 166 -24.02 -13.87 8.68
C LEU A 166 -24.14 -13.08 7.37
N ARG A 167 -23.06 -12.47 6.87
CA ARG A 167 -23.04 -11.78 5.56
C ARG A 167 -23.39 -12.72 4.41
N ARG A 168 -22.89 -13.96 4.41
CA ARG A 168 -23.24 -14.96 3.38
C ARG A 168 -24.74 -15.29 3.39
N MET A 169 -25.36 -15.32 4.58
CA MET A 169 -26.77 -15.66 4.72
C MET A 169 -27.71 -14.49 4.43
N THR A 170 -27.33 -13.26 4.79
CA THR A 170 -28.21 -12.09 4.74
C THR A 170 -27.85 -11.07 3.65
N GLY A 171 -26.68 -11.20 3.02
CA GLY A 171 -26.14 -10.25 2.03
C GLY A 171 -25.60 -8.95 2.64
N SER A 172 -26.21 -8.45 3.72
CA SER A 172 -25.75 -7.31 4.52
C SER A 172 -26.15 -7.50 5.98
N ILE A 173 -25.22 -7.29 6.92
CA ILE A 173 -25.54 -7.41 8.35
C ILE A 173 -26.37 -6.21 8.79
N THR A 174 -26.02 -5.00 8.34
CA THR A 174 -26.73 -3.78 8.75
C THR A 174 -28.18 -3.77 8.29
N ALA A 175 -28.46 -4.20 7.05
CA ALA A 175 -29.83 -4.27 6.54
C ALA A 175 -30.68 -5.27 7.32
N TYR A 176 -30.13 -6.47 7.59
CA TYR A 176 -30.79 -7.49 8.39
C TYR A 176 -31.08 -7.02 9.82
N MET A 177 -30.16 -6.27 10.44
CA MET A 177 -30.36 -5.71 11.78
C MET A 177 -31.51 -4.69 11.83
N ASP A 178 -31.67 -3.89 10.78
CA ASP A 178 -32.77 -2.93 10.68
C ASP A 178 -34.12 -3.64 10.44
N GLU A 179 -34.14 -4.77 9.70
CA GLU A 179 -35.34 -5.58 9.45
C GLU A 179 -35.83 -6.38 10.66
N VAL A 180 -34.93 -7.02 11.41
CA VAL A 180 -35.29 -7.93 12.52
C VAL A 180 -35.56 -7.18 13.84
N GLY A 181 -35.22 -5.89 13.90
CA GLY A 181 -35.41 -5.05 15.07
C GLY A 181 -34.36 -5.32 16.15
N ALA A 182 -33.78 -4.26 16.70
CA ALA A 182 -32.66 -4.35 17.64
C ALA A 182 -33.07 -4.98 18.99
N ARG A 183 -32.71 -6.25 19.24
CA ARG A 183 -32.64 -6.85 20.59
C ARG A 183 -31.53 -7.91 20.67
N PRO A 184 -30.79 -8.06 21.79
CA PRO A 184 -30.34 -7.09 22.79
C PRO A 184 -28.80 -7.16 22.91
N LEU A 185 -28.06 -6.76 21.87
CA LEU A 185 -26.67 -6.35 22.01
C LEU A 185 -26.68 -4.85 21.73
N ARG A 186 -26.46 -4.02 22.75
CA ARG A 186 -26.30 -2.57 22.56
C ARG A 186 -24.97 -2.36 21.82
N MET A 187 -24.98 -2.55 20.50
CA MET A 187 -23.87 -2.16 19.64
C MET A 187 -23.76 -0.65 19.65
N SER A 188 -22.54 -0.15 19.79
CA SER A 188 -22.33 1.29 19.75
C SER A 188 -22.65 1.83 18.36
N THR A 189 -22.97 3.13 18.28
CA THR A 189 -23.14 3.81 16.99
C THR A 189 -21.88 3.68 16.13
N ALA A 190 -20.70 3.64 16.75
CA ALA A 190 -19.42 3.42 16.07
C ALA A 190 -19.32 2.02 15.45
N ASP A 191 -19.67 0.97 16.19
CA ASP A 191 -19.62 -0.41 15.68
C ASP A 191 -20.58 -0.61 14.50
N ARG A 192 -21.78 -0.03 14.59
CA ARG A 192 -22.73 -0.02 13.46
C ARG A 192 -22.19 0.73 12.25
N ALA A 193 -21.49 1.85 12.46
CA ALA A 193 -20.89 2.60 11.37
C ALA A 193 -19.76 1.81 10.69
N VAL A 194 -18.94 1.09 11.45
CA VAL A 194 -17.89 0.20 10.91
C VAL A 194 -18.51 -0.94 10.11
N LEU A 195 -19.60 -1.56 10.58
CA LEU A 195 -20.34 -2.54 9.79
C LEU A 195 -20.86 -1.95 8.48
N ALA A 196 -21.45 -0.75 8.52
CA ALA A 196 -21.93 -0.07 7.31
C ALA A 196 -20.81 0.20 6.30
N VAL A 197 -19.58 0.50 6.76
CA VAL A 197 -18.40 0.59 5.88
C VAL A 197 -18.13 -0.74 5.19
N ARG A 198 -18.05 -1.84 5.96
CA ARG A 198 -17.81 -3.19 5.44
C ARG A 198 -18.90 -3.66 4.47
N ASP A 199 -20.16 -3.35 4.78
CA ASP A 199 -21.32 -3.65 3.93
C ASP A 199 -21.39 -2.74 2.68
N GLY A 200 -20.67 -1.62 2.65
CA GLY A 200 -20.76 -0.63 1.57
C GLY A 200 -22.03 0.22 1.60
N GLU A 201 -22.70 0.30 2.75
CA GLU A 201 -23.94 1.03 2.93
C GLU A 201 -23.67 2.51 3.22
N LEU A 202 -23.44 3.29 2.16
CA LEU A 202 -23.05 4.70 2.25
C LEU A 202 -24.06 5.57 3.02
N TYR A 203 -25.35 5.36 2.80
CA TYR A 203 -26.41 6.15 3.45
C TYR A 203 -26.49 5.86 4.95
N ALA A 204 -26.46 4.57 5.33
CA ALA A 204 -26.42 4.15 6.73
C ALA A 204 -25.17 4.72 7.42
N PHE A 205 -24.00 4.57 6.79
CA PHE A 205 -22.74 5.14 7.28
C PHE A 205 -22.83 6.66 7.49
N SER A 206 -23.33 7.42 6.50
CA SER A 206 -23.40 8.88 6.58
C SER A 206 -24.25 9.36 7.76
N SER A 207 -25.35 8.65 8.07
CA SER A 207 -26.22 9.00 9.19
C SER A 207 -25.60 8.68 10.56
N LEU A 208 -24.84 7.58 10.65
CA LEU A 208 -24.18 7.13 11.87
C LEU A 208 -22.91 7.94 12.16
N ALA A 209 -22.12 8.26 11.13
CA ALA A 209 -20.84 8.96 11.27
C ALA A 209 -20.97 10.34 11.93
N VAL A 210 -22.04 11.07 11.65
CA VAL A 210 -22.31 12.40 12.24
C VAL A 210 -22.59 12.33 13.75
N GLN A 211 -23.04 11.18 14.25
CA GLN A 211 -23.38 10.98 15.66
C GLN A 211 -22.16 10.62 16.51
N ILE A 212 -21.03 10.27 15.90
CA ILE A 212 -19.82 9.85 16.61
C ILE A 212 -18.98 11.06 16.96
N THR A 213 -18.96 11.39 18.25
CA THR A 213 -18.24 12.56 18.77
C THR A 213 -16.89 12.21 19.40
N LYS A 214 -16.71 10.96 19.85
CA LYS A 214 -15.47 10.52 20.50
C LYS A 214 -14.30 10.46 19.51
N PRO A 215 -13.14 11.06 19.82
CA PRO A 215 -11.97 11.05 18.93
C PRO A 215 -11.48 9.65 18.55
N GLU A 216 -11.43 8.71 19.51
CA GLU A 216 -10.94 7.34 19.30
C GLU A 216 -11.85 6.53 18.34
N GLU A 217 -13.17 6.60 18.55
CA GLU A 217 -14.17 5.94 17.69
C GLU A 217 -14.14 6.53 16.28
N ARG A 218 -13.95 7.85 16.16
CA ARG A 218 -13.78 8.52 14.87
C ARG A 218 -12.49 8.11 14.15
N GLY A 219 -11.40 7.92 14.87
CA GLY A 219 -10.13 7.47 14.33
C GLY A 219 -10.26 6.07 13.73
N SER A 220 -10.87 5.16 14.49
CA SER A 220 -11.18 3.80 14.03
C SER A 220 -12.08 3.80 12.79
N LEU A 221 -13.07 4.69 12.75
CA LEU A 221 -13.96 4.82 11.60
C LEU A 221 -13.26 5.41 10.36
N LEU A 222 -12.35 6.37 10.53
CA LEU A 222 -11.53 6.90 9.44
C LEU A 222 -10.68 5.79 8.83
N ALA A 223 -10.00 4.99 9.65
CA ALA A 223 -9.18 3.88 9.20
C ALA A 223 -10.00 2.84 8.43
N ALA A 224 -11.18 2.47 8.95
CA ALA A 224 -12.10 1.56 8.26
C ALA A 224 -12.57 2.12 6.91
N ALA A 225 -12.98 3.40 6.87
CA ALA A 225 -13.46 4.04 5.65
C ALA A 225 -12.36 4.22 4.59
N ALA A 226 -11.15 4.61 5.02
CA ALA A 226 -9.99 4.79 4.14
C ALA A 226 -9.53 3.46 3.52
N GLY A 227 -9.57 2.38 4.30
CA GLY A 227 -9.21 1.03 3.88
C GLY A 227 -10.26 0.29 3.07
N ARG A 228 -11.46 0.82 2.92
CA ARG A 228 -12.48 0.20 2.07
C ARG A 228 -12.16 0.49 0.60
N PRO A 229 -11.88 -0.50 -0.26
CA PRO A 229 -11.60 -0.23 -1.67
C PRO A 229 -12.85 0.25 -2.43
N GLY A 230 -12.66 0.69 -3.67
CA GLY A 230 -13.77 1.06 -4.56
C GLY A 230 -14.37 2.46 -4.35
N PRO A 231 -15.31 2.87 -5.23
CA PRO A 231 -15.85 4.22 -5.28
C PRO A 231 -16.66 4.59 -4.02
N VAL A 232 -17.37 3.63 -3.43
CA VAL A 232 -18.09 3.81 -2.16
C VAL A 232 -17.12 4.12 -1.02
N GLY A 233 -16.04 3.35 -0.90
CA GLY A 233 -15.01 3.58 0.12
C GLY A 233 -14.35 4.95 -0.02
N LYS A 234 -14.05 5.37 -1.25
CA LYS A 234 -13.58 6.73 -1.53
C LYS A 234 -14.56 7.81 -1.05
N ARG A 235 -15.87 7.63 -1.24
CA ARG A 235 -16.90 8.55 -0.73
C ARG A 235 -16.97 8.54 0.79
N MET A 236 -16.91 7.37 1.42
CA MET A 236 -16.90 7.23 2.89
C MET A 236 -15.66 7.89 3.51
N ALA A 237 -14.47 7.67 2.96
CA ALA A 237 -13.24 8.31 3.40
C ALA A 237 -13.35 9.85 3.29
N ARG A 238 -13.86 10.36 2.16
CA ARG A 238 -14.08 11.80 1.97
C ARG A 238 -15.06 12.40 2.99
N LEU A 239 -16.08 11.67 3.42
CA LEU A 239 -16.98 12.13 4.49
C LEU A 239 -16.25 12.29 5.81
N MET A 240 -15.33 11.37 6.15
CA MET A 240 -14.52 11.47 7.38
C MET A 240 -13.57 12.67 7.34
N LEU A 241 -13.07 13.00 6.16
CA LEU A 241 -12.27 14.21 5.94
C LEU A 241 -13.05 15.51 6.17
N GLY A 242 -14.38 15.51 6.08
CA GLY A 242 -15.24 16.66 6.38
C GLY A 242 -15.35 16.99 7.87
N THR A 243 -14.81 16.16 8.77
CA THR A 243 -14.91 16.38 10.21
C THR A 243 -14.11 17.61 10.67
N LYS A 244 -14.61 18.32 11.69
CA LYS A 244 -14.03 19.59 12.17
C LYS A 244 -12.84 19.42 13.10
N SER A 245 -12.77 18.32 13.86
CA SER A 245 -11.66 18.12 14.80
C SER A 245 -10.51 17.41 14.11
N PRO A 246 -9.25 17.79 14.41
CA PRO A 246 -8.08 17.10 13.87
C PRO A 246 -7.97 15.68 14.43
N TYR A 247 -7.25 14.83 13.70
CA TYR A 247 -6.90 13.47 14.05
C TYR A 247 -5.49 13.40 14.65
N PRO A 248 -5.23 12.44 15.57
CA PRO A 248 -3.87 12.08 15.95
C PRO A 248 -3.03 11.63 14.74
N GLU A 249 -1.72 11.90 14.76
CA GLU A 249 -0.79 11.58 13.67
C GLU A 249 -0.72 10.07 13.37
N ASP A 250 -0.67 9.24 14.40
CA ASP A 250 -0.61 7.77 14.29
C ASP A 250 -1.87 7.19 13.64
N VAL A 251 -3.04 7.68 14.05
CA VAL A 251 -4.35 7.31 13.48
C VAL A 251 -4.45 7.72 12.01
N TRP A 252 -3.98 8.93 11.68
CA TRP A 252 -3.97 9.42 10.30
C TRP A 252 -3.04 8.59 9.42
N LEU A 253 -1.83 8.28 9.90
CA LEU A 253 -0.88 7.45 9.20
C LEU A 253 -1.45 6.05 8.92
N ASP A 254 -2.11 5.42 9.90
CA ASP A 254 -2.78 4.12 9.69
C ASP A 254 -3.86 4.21 8.60
N ALA A 255 -4.69 5.26 8.63
CA ALA A 255 -5.70 5.47 7.60
C ALA A 255 -5.10 5.69 6.20
N CYS A 256 -4.01 6.46 6.09
CA CYS A 256 -3.29 6.64 4.84
C CYS A 256 -2.68 5.33 4.31
N LYS A 257 -2.09 4.50 5.19
CA LYS A 257 -1.57 3.18 4.80
C LYS A 257 -2.67 2.27 4.27
N ARG A 258 -3.81 2.22 4.96
CA ARG A 258 -4.99 1.47 4.48
C ARG A 258 -5.51 2.01 3.16
N ALA A 259 -5.46 3.32 2.94
CA ALA A 259 -5.83 3.91 1.65
C ALA A 259 -4.85 3.49 0.54
N VAL A 260 -3.56 3.42 0.82
CA VAL A 260 -2.54 2.91 -0.11
C VAL A 260 -2.84 1.45 -0.49
N ASP A 261 -3.19 0.62 0.48
CA ASP A 261 -3.53 -0.80 0.26
C ASP A 261 -4.73 -0.97 -0.68
N THR A 262 -5.58 0.05 -0.86
CA THR A 262 -6.72 -0.01 -1.79
C THR A 262 -6.38 0.21 -3.27
N GLY A 263 -5.16 0.65 -3.59
CA GLY A 263 -4.76 0.94 -4.97
C GLY A 263 -5.27 2.26 -5.56
N ASP A 264 -6.13 3.02 -4.87
CA ASP A 264 -6.75 4.27 -5.38
C ASP A 264 -5.84 5.48 -5.21
N LEU A 265 -5.09 5.83 -6.27
CA LEU A 265 -4.15 6.96 -6.27
C LEU A 265 -4.79 8.28 -5.82
N GLN A 266 -5.96 8.59 -6.37
CA GLN A 266 -6.62 9.87 -6.13
C GLN A 266 -7.08 10.00 -4.67
N ARG A 267 -7.45 8.89 -4.04
CA ARG A 267 -7.78 8.88 -2.62
C ARG A 267 -6.57 9.15 -1.76
N VAL A 268 -5.45 8.50 -2.05
CA VAL A 268 -4.19 8.75 -1.32
C VAL A 268 -3.74 10.19 -1.50
N GLN A 269 -3.79 10.73 -2.72
CA GLN A 269 -3.51 12.16 -3.00
C GLN A 269 -4.41 13.08 -2.18
N MET A 270 -5.73 12.86 -2.20
CA MET A 270 -6.70 13.65 -1.44
C MET A 270 -6.40 13.63 0.08
N MET A 271 -5.95 12.49 0.62
CA MET A 271 -5.54 12.42 2.02
C MET A 271 -4.22 13.15 2.27
N LEU A 272 -3.22 12.98 1.39
CA LEU A 272 -1.95 13.71 1.51
C LEU A 272 -2.14 15.23 1.46
N ASP A 273 -2.97 15.73 0.56
CA ASP A 273 -3.36 17.15 0.46
C ASP A 273 -3.89 17.71 1.77
N GLN A 274 -4.68 16.92 2.50
CA GLN A 274 -5.34 17.37 3.73
C GLN A 274 -4.56 17.07 5.01
N THR A 275 -3.38 16.46 4.89
CA THR A 275 -2.60 16.00 6.05
C THR A 275 -2.26 17.16 6.99
N MET A 276 -1.86 18.32 6.46
CA MET A 276 -1.48 19.47 7.28
C MET A 276 -2.66 20.13 7.99
N ASP A 277 -3.87 20.00 7.46
CA ASP A 277 -5.09 20.60 8.03
C ASP A 277 -5.82 19.66 8.99
N LYS A 278 -5.72 18.34 8.75
CA LYS A 278 -6.52 17.32 9.44
C LYS A 278 -5.78 16.62 10.57
N VAL A 279 -4.48 16.83 10.71
CA VAL A 279 -3.68 16.20 11.76
C VAL A 279 -3.35 17.22 12.85
N ALA A 280 -3.39 16.79 14.10
CA ALA A 280 -2.97 17.61 15.24
C ALA A 280 -1.44 17.63 15.30
N ASN A 281 -0.82 18.80 15.11
CA ASN A 281 0.64 18.99 15.12
C ASN A 281 1.41 18.00 14.23
N PRO A 282 1.14 17.97 12.90
CA PRO A 282 1.74 17.01 12.00
C PRO A 282 3.26 17.16 11.92
N SER A 283 3.97 16.05 12.06
CA SER A 283 5.37 15.98 11.67
C SER A 283 5.54 16.34 10.18
N PRO A 284 6.52 17.17 9.80
CA PRO A 284 6.84 17.44 8.40
C PRO A 284 7.14 16.16 7.59
N ALA A 285 7.60 15.10 8.26
CA ALA A 285 7.93 13.81 7.65
C ALA A 285 6.70 12.92 7.37
N LEU A 286 5.52 13.27 7.91
CA LEU A 286 4.32 12.44 7.84
C LEU A 286 3.89 12.11 6.40
N PRO A 287 3.82 13.07 5.45
CA PRO A 287 3.59 12.74 4.05
C PRO A 287 4.64 11.77 3.49
N GLY A 288 5.91 11.96 3.85
CA GLY A 288 7.01 11.09 3.45
C GLY A 288 6.91 9.66 3.97
N GLU A 289 6.39 9.44 5.18
CA GLU A 289 6.12 8.09 5.70
C GLU A 289 5.05 7.36 4.89
N VAL A 290 4.03 8.07 4.42
CA VAL A 290 3.01 7.52 3.52
C VAL A 290 3.62 7.19 2.16
N LEU A 291 4.43 8.08 1.58
CA LEU A 291 5.15 7.82 0.32
C LEU A 291 6.06 6.60 0.43
N ARG A 292 6.78 6.45 1.55
CA ARG A 292 7.62 5.28 1.82
C ARG A 292 6.81 3.99 1.88
N TYR A 293 5.67 4.02 2.58
CA TYR A 293 4.79 2.85 2.63
C TYR A 293 4.24 2.51 1.24
N ALA A 294 3.78 3.51 0.48
CA ALA A 294 3.33 3.34 -0.90
C ALA A 294 4.42 2.73 -1.79
N PHE A 295 5.69 3.13 -1.62
CA PHE A 295 6.79 2.58 -2.41
C PHE A 295 7.01 1.08 -2.16
N GLY A 296 6.78 0.63 -0.92
CA GLY A 296 6.84 -0.78 -0.57
C GLY A 296 5.68 -1.61 -1.11
N GLN A 297 4.46 -1.05 -1.13
CA GLN A 297 3.26 -1.78 -1.53
C GLN A 297 2.96 -1.70 -3.04
N ASN A 298 3.07 -0.52 -3.63
CA ASN A 298 2.73 -0.26 -5.03
C ASN A 298 3.68 0.80 -5.62
N ARG A 299 4.77 0.32 -6.25
CA ARG A 299 5.82 1.19 -6.82
C ARG A 299 5.30 2.15 -7.88
N ALA A 300 4.41 1.70 -8.74
CA ALA A 300 3.81 2.54 -9.78
C ALA A 300 2.99 3.69 -9.15
N MET A 301 2.31 3.42 -8.03
CA MET A 301 1.64 4.46 -7.26
C MET A 301 2.57 5.42 -6.57
N ALA A 302 3.56 4.90 -5.88
CA ALA A 302 4.54 5.73 -5.21
C ALA A 302 5.25 6.69 -6.17
N ARG A 303 5.60 6.23 -7.37
CA ARG A 303 6.20 7.08 -8.43
C ARG A 303 5.36 8.31 -8.73
N GLU A 304 4.06 8.12 -8.96
CA GLU A 304 3.18 9.25 -9.24
C GLU A 304 2.93 10.15 -8.03
N LEU A 305 2.84 9.56 -6.83
CA LEU A 305 2.70 10.34 -5.60
C LEU A 305 3.94 11.20 -5.33
N ILE A 306 5.15 10.66 -5.52
CA ILE A 306 6.41 11.37 -5.33
C ILE A 306 6.57 12.49 -6.36
N ARG A 307 6.20 12.22 -7.62
CA ARG A 307 6.20 13.22 -8.69
C ARG A 307 5.30 14.41 -8.35
N TRP A 308 4.11 14.12 -7.84
CA TRP A 308 3.14 15.13 -7.43
C TRP A 308 3.51 15.85 -6.13
N ALA A 309 4.12 15.16 -5.17
CA ALA A 309 4.48 15.72 -3.87
C ALA A 309 5.44 16.91 -4.00
N THR A 310 5.30 17.90 -3.12
CA THR A 310 6.16 19.10 -3.15
C THR A 310 7.59 18.76 -2.73
N PRO A 311 8.61 19.52 -3.17
CA PRO A 311 9.98 19.33 -2.72
C PRO A 311 10.11 19.35 -1.20
N GLU A 312 9.36 20.19 -0.50
CA GLU A 312 9.40 20.28 0.97
C GLU A 312 8.89 18.99 1.63
N GLN A 313 7.81 18.40 1.10
CA GLN A 313 7.26 17.14 1.60
C GLN A 313 8.23 15.97 1.37
N VAL A 314 8.91 15.96 0.22
CA VAL A 314 9.87 14.90 -0.12
C VAL A 314 11.18 15.09 0.63
N ALA A 315 11.68 16.33 0.80
CA ALA A 315 12.88 16.62 1.58
C ALA A 315 12.71 16.25 3.06
N ALA A 316 11.51 16.40 3.62
CA ALA A 316 11.19 15.97 4.97
C ALA A 316 10.94 14.46 5.12
N ALA A 317 10.90 13.70 4.02
CA ALA A 317 10.63 12.28 4.05
C ALA A 317 11.74 11.48 4.76
N PRO A 318 11.43 10.29 5.30
CA PRO A 318 12.46 9.43 5.90
C PRO A 318 13.50 9.00 4.87
N SER A 319 14.79 9.09 5.21
CA SER A 319 15.91 8.67 4.35
C SER A 319 15.86 7.19 3.93
N ARG A 320 15.11 6.37 4.67
CA ARG A 320 14.78 4.98 4.30
C ARG A 320 14.08 4.87 2.95
N LEU A 321 13.39 5.90 2.47
CA LEU A 321 12.80 5.94 1.13
C LEU A 321 13.88 5.94 0.04
N LEU A 322 14.96 6.71 0.20
CA LEU A 322 16.13 6.64 -0.70
C LEU A 322 16.74 5.25 -0.71
N CYS A 323 16.92 4.65 0.48
CA CYS A 323 17.45 3.29 0.58
C CYS A 323 16.56 2.29 -0.17
N SER A 324 15.24 2.42 -0.04
CA SER A 324 14.27 1.55 -0.72
C SER A 324 14.39 1.66 -2.25
N ALA A 325 14.58 2.87 -2.77
CA ALA A 325 14.81 3.10 -4.20
C ALA A 325 16.16 2.52 -4.68
N ALA A 326 17.21 2.60 -3.84
CA ALA A 326 18.52 1.99 -4.11
C ALA A 326 18.43 0.46 -4.18
N TYR A 327 17.78 -0.19 -3.20
CA TYR A 327 17.55 -1.63 -3.23
C TYR A 327 16.69 -2.08 -4.41
N ALA A 328 15.72 -1.26 -4.81
CA ALA A 328 14.89 -1.53 -5.99
C ALA A 328 15.64 -1.30 -7.33
N ARG A 329 16.88 -0.79 -7.31
CA ARG A 329 17.66 -0.42 -8.49
C ARG A 329 16.92 0.57 -9.40
N ASP A 330 16.13 1.46 -8.79
CA ASP A 330 15.30 2.43 -9.48
C ASP A 330 16.03 3.78 -9.60
N LEU A 331 16.96 3.87 -10.55
CA LEU A 331 17.79 5.07 -10.75
C LEU A 331 16.94 6.33 -11.03
N PRO A 332 15.91 6.30 -11.91
CA PRO A 332 15.06 7.47 -12.12
C PRO A 332 14.41 7.98 -10.83
N MET A 333 13.89 7.08 -10.00
CA MET A 333 13.31 7.45 -8.70
C MET A 333 14.35 8.01 -7.73
N LEU A 334 15.53 7.41 -7.65
CA LEU A 334 16.62 7.94 -6.82
C LEU A 334 16.97 9.37 -7.20
N THR A 335 17.13 9.65 -8.50
CA THR A 335 17.43 10.99 -9.00
C THR A 335 16.30 11.97 -8.69
N GLU A 336 15.04 11.56 -8.84
CA GLU A 336 13.88 12.41 -8.53
C GLU A 336 13.79 12.77 -7.04
N LEU A 337 14.02 11.79 -6.15
CA LEU A 337 14.04 12.03 -4.71
C LEU A 337 15.17 12.99 -4.30
N LEU A 338 16.37 12.81 -4.85
CA LEU A 338 17.51 13.68 -4.60
C LEU A 338 17.27 15.10 -5.13
N GLN A 339 16.72 15.24 -6.34
CA GLN A 339 16.37 16.54 -6.93
C GLN A 339 15.32 17.29 -6.11
N LYS A 340 14.37 16.57 -5.51
CA LYS A 340 13.39 17.12 -4.58
C LYS A 340 13.95 17.37 -3.17
N GLY A 341 15.24 17.12 -2.95
CA GLY A 341 15.96 17.51 -1.74
C GLY A 341 16.00 16.46 -0.63
N LEU A 342 15.55 15.23 -0.88
CA LEU A 342 15.68 14.15 0.11
C LEU A 342 17.15 13.74 0.26
N GLN A 343 17.64 13.63 1.49
CA GLN A 343 19.04 13.34 1.81
C GLN A 343 19.17 12.07 2.69
N PRO A 344 20.34 11.40 2.71
CA PRO A 344 20.55 10.17 3.48
C PRO A 344 20.41 10.30 5.01
N GLY A 345 20.32 11.53 5.54
CA GLY A 345 20.31 11.80 6.98
C GLY A 345 21.72 11.82 7.55
N ASP A 346 21.86 11.52 8.84
CA ASP A 346 23.16 11.59 9.55
C ASP A 346 24.14 10.47 9.16
N GLN A 347 23.63 9.38 8.57
CA GLN A 347 24.42 8.21 8.17
C GLN A 347 24.11 7.82 6.73
N ALA A 348 25.08 7.99 5.83
CA ALA A 348 24.98 7.64 4.43
C ALA A 348 25.36 6.19 4.13
N ALA A 349 26.08 5.52 5.04
CA ALA A 349 26.51 4.13 4.86
C ALA A 349 25.38 3.14 4.48
N PRO A 350 24.16 3.20 5.06
CA PRO A 350 23.04 2.32 4.67
C PRO A 350 22.56 2.53 3.24
N LEU A 351 22.78 3.71 2.66
CA LEU A 351 22.44 4.05 1.27
C LEU A 351 23.59 3.70 0.31
N LEU A 352 24.84 3.92 0.71
CA LEU A 352 26.00 3.67 -0.17
C LEU A 352 26.18 2.18 -0.49
N ARG A 353 25.95 1.28 0.48
CA ARG A 353 26.06 -0.18 0.26
C ARG A 353 25.17 -0.68 -0.89
N PRO A 354 23.84 -0.44 -0.89
CA PRO A 354 23.00 -0.87 -2.01
C PRO A 354 23.33 -0.13 -3.32
N LEU A 355 23.86 1.10 -3.26
CA LEU A 355 24.29 1.81 -4.47
C LEU A 355 25.49 1.14 -5.13
N PHE A 356 26.54 0.78 -4.38
CA PHE A 356 27.69 0.05 -4.93
C PHE A 356 27.34 -1.37 -5.39
N ALA A 357 26.36 -2.01 -4.74
CA ALA A 357 25.86 -3.31 -5.19
C ALA A 357 25.03 -3.25 -6.49
N ALA A 358 24.47 -2.07 -6.81
CA ALA A 358 23.56 -1.89 -7.95
C ALA A 358 24.20 -1.15 -9.13
N TYR A 359 25.18 -0.28 -8.87
CA TYR A 359 25.76 0.63 -9.84
C TYR A 359 27.29 0.61 -9.80
N ASP A 360 27.91 1.05 -10.88
CA ASP A 360 29.34 1.26 -10.96
C ASP A 360 29.80 2.42 -10.09
N GLU A 361 31.05 2.33 -9.64
CA GLU A 361 31.72 3.33 -8.82
C GLU A 361 31.58 4.75 -9.37
N GLN A 362 31.79 4.94 -10.68
CA GLN A 362 31.78 6.28 -11.30
C GLN A 362 30.41 6.94 -11.19
N ARG A 363 29.32 6.18 -11.30
CA ARG A 363 27.96 6.70 -11.15
C ARG A 363 27.68 7.06 -9.70
N VAL A 364 28.13 6.25 -8.74
CA VAL A 364 28.01 6.58 -7.31
C VAL A 364 28.83 7.82 -6.96
N ALA A 365 30.05 7.94 -7.50
CA ALA A 365 30.89 9.12 -7.35
C ALA A 365 30.23 10.38 -7.94
N HIS A 366 29.56 10.27 -9.09
CA HIS A 366 28.83 11.38 -9.68
C HIS A 366 27.62 11.80 -8.82
N LEU A 367 26.86 10.84 -8.29
CA LEU A 367 25.77 11.14 -7.35
C LEU A 367 26.29 11.83 -6.09
N LEU A 368 27.42 11.38 -5.55
CA LEU A 368 28.09 12.02 -4.42
C LEU A 368 28.54 13.44 -4.73
N ARG A 369 29.10 13.73 -5.90
CA ARG A 369 29.51 15.10 -6.24
C ARG A 369 28.33 16.06 -6.39
N ASP A 370 27.27 15.62 -7.07
CA ASP A 370 26.26 16.56 -7.57
C ASP A 370 25.03 16.67 -6.67
N SER A 371 24.60 15.57 -6.02
CA SER A 371 23.24 15.46 -5.48
C SER A 371 23.15 14.92 -4.05
N LEU A 372 24.03 13.99 -3.69
CA LEU A 372 24.01 13.29 -2.42
C LEU A 372 24.96 13.99 -1.45
N ARG A 373 24.40 14.60 -0.40
CA ARG A 373 25.16 15.32 0.62
C ARG A 373 25.48 14.39 1.78
N VAL A 374 26.75 14.09 1.97
CA VAL A 374 27.24 13.35 3.14
C VAL A 374 27.83 14.33 4.13
N GLN A 375 27.54 14.14 5.42
CA GLN A 375 28.12 14.99 6.45
C GLN A 375 29.65 14.81 6.48
N PRO A 376 30.45 15.88 6.63
CA PRO A 376 31.92 15.78 6.70
C PRO A 376 32.44 14.85 7.81
N GLU A 377 31.64 14.61 8.85
CA GLU A 377 31.94 13.78 10.00
C GLU A 377 31.42 12.32 9.86
N ASP A 378 30.70 11.99 8.79
CA ASP A 378 30.21 10.63 8.52
C ASP A 378 31.33 9.74 7.95
N TYR A 379 32.29 9.42 8.81
CA TYR A 379 33.44 8.57 8.47
C TYR A 379 33.06 7.12 8.15
N GLU A 380 31.84 6.69 8.50
CA GLU A 380 31.34 5.37 8.10
C GLU A 380 31.10 5.32 6.58
N ALA A 381 30.68 6.42 5.96
CA ALA A 381 30.56 6.52 4.51
C ALA A 381 31.91 6.29 3.80
N MET A 382 32.98 6.94 4.26
CA MET A 382 34.35 6.73 3.74
C MET A 382 34.80 5.28 3.90
N ASN A 383 34.51 4.68 5.05
CA ASN A 383 34.82 3.27 5.29
C ASN A 383 34.11 2.34 4.29
N VAL A 384 32.86 2.63 3.93
CA VAL A 384 32.14 1.87 2.91
C VAL A 384 32.80 2.04 1.54
N CYS A 385 33.14 3.27 1.13
CA CYS A 385 33.83 3.51 -0.15
C CYS A 385 35.16 2.74 -0.25
N LEU A 386 35.97 2.73 0.82
CA LEU A 386 37.24 2.02 0.83
C LEU A 386 37.07 0.50 0.76
N ARG A 387 36.07 -0.06 1.47
CA ARG A 387 35.77 -1.50 1.44
C ARG A 387 35.23 -1.99 0.10
N GLU A 388 34.45 -1.16 -0.56
CA GLU A 388 33.94 -1.42 -1.91
C GLU A 388 34.98 -1.06 -2.99
N GLN A 389 36.21 -0.69 -2.60
CA GLN A 389 37.32 -0.35 -3.48
C GLN A 389 37.01 0.82 -4.44
N ALA A 390 36.11 1.71 -4.01
CA ALA A 390 35.58 2.81 -4.78
C ALA A 390 36.40 4.09 -4.54
N GLN A 391 37.58 4.16 -5.16
CA GLN A 391 38.49 5.32 -5.10
C GLN A 391 37.81 6.64 -5.48
N ALA A 392 37.15 6.74 -6.64
CA ALA A 392 36.49 7.95 -7.12
C ALA A 392 35.34 8.42 -6.22
N ALA A 393 34.66 7.49 -5.54
CA ALA A 393 33.63 7.84 -4.56
C ALA A 393 34.25 8.36 -3.26
N ALA A 394 35.37 7.78 -2.82
CA ALA A 394 36.15 8.31 -1.69
C ALA A 394 36.70 9.70 -1.99
N GLU A 395 37.23 9.94 -3.19
CA GLU A 395 37.64 11.28 -3.67
C GLU A 395 36.47 12.28 -3.60
N ALA A 396 35.28 11.89 -4.07
CA ALA A 396 34.09 12.75 -4.01
C ALA A 396 33.68 13.13 -2.57
N LEU A 397 33.87 12.24 -1.59
CA LEU A 397 33.61 12.56 -0.17
C LEU A 397 34.61 13.59 0.37
N LEU A 398 35.89 13.51 -0.03
CA LEU A 398 36.90 14.51 0.35
C LEU A 398 36.60 15.87 -0.30
N GLU A 399 36.16 15.89 -1.56
CA GLU A 399 35.72 17.10 -2.27
C GLU A 399 34.54 17.77 -1.54
N GLN A 400 33.64 17.00 -0.91
CA GLN A 400 32.54 17.54 -0.10
C GLN A 400 32.96 18.04 1.30
N GLY A 401 34.25 18.01 1.62
CA GLY A 401 34.80 18.59 2.86
C GLY A 401 35.09 17.57 3.97
N MET A 402 34.98 16.27 3.70
CA MET A 402 35.43 15.24 4.64
C MET A 402 36.95 15.29 4.82
N LYS A 403 37.41 15.19 6.08
CA LYS A 403 38.84 15.24 6.41
C LYS A 403 39.41 13.84 6.59
N LEU A 404 40.47 13.53 5.85
CA LEU A 404 41.16 12.24 5.90
C LEU A 404 41.74 11.95 7.30
N ASP A 405 42.35 12.96 7.95
CA ASP A 405 42.85 12.84 9.32
C ASP A 405 41.74 12.47 10.33
N GLY A 406 40.54 13.02 10.12
CA GLY A 406 39.36 12.72 10.93
C GLY A 406 38.91 11.27 10.77
N TYR A 407 38.91 10.77 9.53
CA TYR A 407 38.63 9.37 9.23
C TYR A 407 39.66 8.45 9.89
N LEU A 408 40.96 8.74 9.80
CA LEU A 408 42.02 7.92 10.41
C LEU A 408 41.88 7.82 11.93
N ALA A 409 41.59 8.95 12.59
CA ALA A 409 41.35 8.97 14.03
C ALA A 409 40.09 8.19 14.43
N TRP A 410 39.04 8.24 13.61
CA TRP A 410 37.83 7.45 13.82
C TRP A 410 38.08 5.95 13.59
N ALA A 411 38.76 5.57 12.51
CA ALA A 411 39.08 4.19 12.15
C ALA A 411 39.92 3.50 13.24
N ALA A 412 40.90 4.23 13.79
CA ALA A 412 41.71 3.76 14.91
C ALA A 412 40.88 3.52 16.19
N LYS A 413 39.94 4.40 16.51
CA LYS A 413 39.04 4.23 17.66
C LYS A 413 38.09 3.04 17.50
N GLN A 414 37.63 2.79 16.27
CA GLN A 414 36.68 1.73 15.95
C GLN A 414 37.37 0.38 15.65
N ASN A 415 38.71 0.30 15.74
CA ASN A 415 39.50 -0.88 15.36
C ASN A 415 39.14 -1.41 13.96
N VAL A 416 38.97 -0.50 13.00
CA VAL A 416 38.65 -0.88 11.62
C VAL A 416 39.87 -1.55 10.98
N LEU A 417 39.69 -2.78 10.52
CA LEU A 417 40.66 -3.49 9.70
C LEU A 417 40.32 -3.24 8.23
N LEU A 418 41.22 -2.59 7.51
CA LEU A 418 41.18 -2.44 6.05
C LEU A 418 42.02 -3.55 5.41
N ASP A 419 41.59 -4.01 4.23
CA ASP A 419 42.40 -4.90 3.43
C ASP A 419 43.55 -4.15 2.72
N THR A 420 44.44 -4.87 2.08
CA THR A 420 45.60 -4.28 1.41
C THR A 420 45.21 -3.31 0.30
N GLN A 421 44.10 -3.56 -0.41
CA GLN A 421 43.66 -2.73 -1.53
C GLN A 421 43.02 -1.42 -1.05
N ALA A 422 42.18 -1.49 -0.01
CA ALA A 422 41.63 -0.31 0.66
C ALA A 422 42.74 0.57 1.25
N GLN A 423 43.81 -0.04 1.77
CA GLN A 423 44.97 0.70 2.28
C GLN A 423 45.73 1.41 1.14
N GLU A 424 45.96 0.75 0.00
CA GLU A 424 46.57 1.38 -1.18
C GLU A 424 45.74 2.57 -1.70
N ILE A 425 44.42 2.46 -1.71
CA ILE A 425 43.53 3.57 -2.08
C ILE A 425 43.71 4.73 -1.09
N LEU A 426 43.73 4.44 0.21
CA LEU A 426 43.90 5.46 1.24
C LEU A 426 45.24 6.19 1.12
N ASP A 427 46.33 5.47 0.85
CA ASP A 427 47.66 6.04 0.66
C ASP A 427 47.67 6.97 -0.57
N ARG A 428 47.03 6.58 -1.68
CA ARG A 428 46.88 7.43 -2.88
C ARG A 428 46.09 8.71 -2.59
N LEU A 429 45.00 8.62 -1.82
CA LEU A 429 44.21 9.78 -1.43
C LEU A 429 45.03 10.76 -0.57
N ALA A 430 45.86 10.23 0.34
CA ALA A 430 46.75 11.04 1.17
C ALA A 430 47.81 11.77 0.33
N GLU A 431 48.42 11.08 -0.65
CA GLU A 431 49.37 11.69 -1.59
C GLU A 431 48.74 12.81 -2.41
N GLN A 432 47.52 12.60 -2.93
CA GLN A 432 46.79 13.61 -3.69
C GLN A 432 46.46 14.85 -2.83
N GLN A 433 46.00 14.67 -1.59
CA GLN A 433 45.74 15.80 -0.69
C GLN A 433 47.03 16.58 -0.35
N ALA A 434 48.15 15.88 -0.16
CA ALA A 434 49.45 16.53 0.06
C ALA A 434 49.89 17.35 -1.15
N GLN A 435 49.68 16.85 -2.37
CA GLN A 435 49.98 17.58 -3.60
C GLN A 435 49.09 18.84 -3.76
N VAL A 436 47.78 18.72 -3.51
CA VAL A 436 46.84 19.86 -3.58
C VAL A 436 47.18 20.94 -2.54
N ASN A 437 47.52 20.55 -1.31
CA ASN A 437 47.93 21.50 -0.25
C ASN A 437 49.31 22.12 -0.49
N SER A 438 50.12 21.53 -1.38
CA SER A 438 51.45 22.04 -1.76
C SER A 438 51.43 22.92 -3.02
N ALA A 439 50.29 23.05 -3.70
CA ALA A 439 50.13 23.92 -4.85
C ALA A 439 50.06 25.40 -4.39
N PRO A 440 50.94 26.30 -4.89
CA PRO A 440 50.95 27.69 -4.47
C PRO A 440 49.69 28.42 -4.93
N GLU A 441 49.08 29.20 -4.03
CA GLU A 441 48.03 30.18 -4.35
C GLU A 441 48.46 31.00 -5.57
N GLN A 442 47.75 30.86 -6.69
CA GLN A 442 47.90 31.78 -7.81
C GLN A 442 47.36 33.14 -7.37
N ASN A 443 48.26 33.98 -6.88
CA ASN A 443 48.06 35.41 -6.72
C ASN A 443 47.49 35.99 -8.02
N GLY A 444 46.27 36.52 -7.95
CA GLY A 444 45.68 37.32 -9.03
C GLY A 444 46.58 38.51 -9.40
N PRO A 445 46.51 39.00 -10.66
CA PRO A 445 47.40 40.05 -11.11
C PRO A 445 47.11 41.34 -10.33
N VAL A 446 48.12 41.80 -9.59
CA VAL A 446 48.16 43.13 -8.99
C VAL A 446 48.14 44.15 -10.13
N LEU A 447 46.99 44.77 -10.37
CA LEU A 447 46.87 45.97 -11.18
C LEU A 447 47.58 47.10 -10.43
N GLY A 448 48.81 47.36 -10.85
CA GLY A 448 49.61 48.50 -10.43
C GLY A 448 48.84 49.80 -10.66
N GLY A 449 48.87 50.66 -9.64
CA GLY A 449 48.20 51.95 -9.68
C GLY A 449 48.79 52.91 -10.71
N MET A 450 47.94 53.83 -11.16
CA MET A 450 48.35 55.18 -11.53
C MET A 450 47.30 56.16 -11.01
N SER A 451 47.73 57.03 -10.10
CA SER A 451 47.06 58.29 -9.79
C SER A 451 47.31 59.27 -10.93
N LEU A 452 46.24 59.85 -11.48
CA LEU A 452 45.92 61.28 -11.49
C LEU A 452 44.57 61.52 -12.16
#